data_AF-A0A2X1PUA9-F1
#
_entry.id   AF-A0A2X1PUA9-F1
#
_cell.length_a   1.000
_cell.length_b   1.000
_cell.length_c   1.000
_cell.angle_alpha   90.00
_cell.angle_beta   90.00
_cell.angle_gamma   90.00
#
_symmetry.space_group_name_H-M   'P 1'
#
loop_
_entity.id
_entity.type
_entity.pdbx_description
1 polymer ?
#
loop_
_entity_poly.entity_id
_entity_poly.type
_entity_poly.pdbx_seq_one_letter_code
_entity_poly.pdbx_strand_id
1 'polypeptide(L)'
;MRSGEVVLNNLYSQTQLQVSFGINMVALHHGQPKIMNLKDIIAAFVRHRREVVTRRTIFELRKARDRAHILEALAVALANIDPIIELIRHAPTPAEAKTALVLIRGSWATLPRCSNVLATMLRVRNGWSQSSACVMVCTT
;
A
#
# COMPACT_ATOMS: atom_id res chain seq x y z
N MET A 1 -9.10 -61.94 -35.03
CA MET A 1 -8.85 -60.49 -34.84
C MET A 1 -8.68 -60.15 -33.35
N ARG A 2 -7.72 -60.80 -32.66
CA ARG A 2 -7.47 -60.62 -31.20
C ARG A 2 -5.99 -60.50 -30.84
N SER A 3 -5.10 -60.46 -31.83
CA SER A 3 -3.64 -60.50 -31.63
C SER A 3 -3.05 -59.15 -31.24
N GLY A 4 -3.69 -58.04 -31.63
CA GLY A 4 -3.20 -56.67 -31.39
C GLY A 4 -3.23 -56.26 -29.92
N GLU A 5 -4.28 -56.63 -29.16
CA GLU A 5 -4.35 -56.36 -27.72
C GLU A 5 -3.25 -57.07 -26.94
N VAL A 6 -2.89 -58.29 -27.35
CA VAL A 6 -1.83 -59.07 -26.70
C VAL A 6 -0.47 -58.40 -26.93
N VAL A 7 -0.21 -57.92 -28.15
CA VAL A 7 1.02 -57.18 -28.47
C VAL A 7 1.09 -55.87 -27.69
N LEU A 8 -0.03 -55.14 -27.57
CA LEU A 8 -0.10 -53.89 -26.81
C LEU A 8 0.16 -54.11 -25.31
N ASN A 9 -0.39 -55.16 -24.70
CA ASN A 9 -0.13 -55.50 -23.29
C ASN A 9 1.34 -55.84 -23.03
N ASN A 10 1.98 -56.56 -23.97
CA ASN A 10 3.41 -56.83 -23.89
C ASN A 10 4.23 -55.55 -23.99
N LEU A 11 3.82 -54.62 -24.86
CA LEU A 11 4.47 -53.31 -25.00
C LEU A 11 4.31 -52.46 -23.71
N TYR A 12 3.15 -52.48 -23.05
CA TYR A 12 2.98 -51.79 -21.76
C TYR A 12 3.86 -52.35 -20.64
N SER A 13 4.16 -53.65 -20.67
CA SER A 13 4.98 -54.30 -19.62
C SER A 13 6.48 -54.23 -19.89
N GLN A 14 6.90 -54.27 -21.16
CA GLN A 14 8.31 -54.36 -21.56
C GLN A 14 8.94 -53.01 -21.94
N THR A 15 8.12 -51.97 -22.12
CA THR A 15 8.59 -50.63 -22.48
C THR A 15 8.01 -49.57 -21.55
N GLN A 16 8.59 -48.36 -21.56
CA GLN A 16 8.08 -47.22 -20.78
C GLN A 16 6.78 -46.59 -21.33
N LEU A 17 6.01 -47.33 -22.14
CA LEU A 17 4.69 -46.87 -22.59
C LEU A 17 3.71 -46.70 -21.41
N GLN A 18 3.87 -47.46 -20.33
CA GLN A 18 3.15 -47.28 -19.08
C GLN A 18 4.16 -47.12 -17.94
N VAL A 19 4.12 -45.98 -17.24
CA VAL A 19 5.01 -45.70 -16.11
C VAL A 19 4.17 -45.41 -14.87
N SER A 20 4.52 -46.05 -13.76
CA SER A 20 3.94 -45.77 -12.45
C SER A 20 4.73 -44.68 -11.72
N PHE A 21 4.04 -43.62 -11.28
CA PHE A 21 4.64 -42.60 -10.42
C PHE A 21 4.34 -42.91 -8.95
N GLY A 22 5.39 -43.24 -8.18
CA GLY A 22 5.30 -43.36 -6.73
C GLY A 22 5.27 -41.97 -6.09
N ILE A 23 4.09 -41.51 -5.65
CA ILE A 23 3.93 -40.18 -5.08
C ILE A 23 4.25 -40.23 -3.57
N ASN A 24 5.32 -39.55 -3.15
CA ASN A 24 5.59 -39.26 -1.74
C ASN A 24 5.47 -37.75 -1.48
N MET A 25 4.36 -37.34 -0.87
CA MET A 25 4.06 -35.93 -0.60
C MET A 25 4.74 -35.46 0.70
N VAL A 26 6.05 -35.19 0.62
CA VAL A 26 6.82 -34.55 1.71
C VAL A 26 6.88 -33.06 1.47
N ALA A 27 6.54 -32.28 2.50
CA ALA A 27 6.70 -30.82 2.46
C ALA A 27 7.12 -30.27 3.83
N LEU A 28 7.74 -29.09 3.81
CA LEU A 28 8.12 -28.37 5.02
C LEU A 28 6.89 -27.67 5.59
N HIS A 29 6.48 -28.08 6.79
CA HIS A 29 5.45 -27.39 7.55
C HIS A 29 6.10 -26.77 8.79
N HIS A 30 6.06 -25.44 8.90
CA HIS A 30 6.71 -24.70 10.00
C HIS A 30 8.19 -25.06 10.23
N GLY A 31 8.93 -25.29 9.14
CA GLY A 31 10.36 -25.61 9.19
C GLY A 31 10.69 -27.08 9.47
N GLN A 32 9.69 -27.95 9.62
CA GLN A 32 9.90 -29.38 9.82
C GLN A 32 9.41 -30.18 8.59
N PRO A 33 10.18 -31.16 8.10
CA PRO A 33 9.77 -32.01 7.00
C PRO A 33 8.68 -32.97 7.49
N LYS A 34 7.52 -32.96 6.85
CA LYS A 34 6.39 -33.82 7.20
C LYS A 34 5.80 -34.44 5.94
N ILE A 35 5.46 -35.72 6.01
CA ILE A 35 4.62 -36.38 5.01
C ILE A 35 3.19 -35.89 5.24
N MET A 36 2.60 -35.24 4.24
CA MET A 36 1.29 -34.60 4.35
C MET A 36 0.31 -35.17 3.33
N ASN A 37 -0.95 -35.26 3.74
CA ASN A 37 -2.03 -35.62 2.83
C ASN A 37 -2.40 -34.43 1.94
N LEU A 38 -3.10 -34.69 0.83
CA LEU A 38 -3.55 -33.66 -0.09
C LEU A 38 -4.39 -32.57 0.61
N LYS A 39 -5.27 -32.98 1.54
CA LYS A 39 -6.09 -32.06 2.34
C LYS A 39 -5.25 -31.10 3.17
N ASP A 40 -4.17 -31.59 3.78
CA ASP A 40 -3.31 -30.79 4.66
C ASP A 40 -2.52 -29.75 3.86
N ILE A 41 -2.04 -30.13 2.67
CA ILE A 41 -1.35 -29.22 1.75
C ILE A 41 -2.28 -28.08 1.32
N ILE A 42 -3.50 -28.39 0.91
CA ILE A 42 -4.48 -27.39 0.50
C ILE A 42 -4.84 -26.48 1.69
N ALA A 43 -5.03 -27.04 2.89
CA ALA A 43 -5.32 -26.27 4.09
C ALA A 43 -4.17 -25.31 4.45
N ALA A 44 -2.91 -25.77 4.36
CA ALA A 44 -1.73 -24.94 4.59
C ALA A 44 -1.63 -23.81 3.55
N PHE A 45 -1.90 -24.10 2.28
CA PHE A 45 -1.89 -23.10 1.21
C PHE A 45 -2.96 -22.01 1.42
N VAL A 46 -4.19 -22.40 1.76
CA VAL A 46 -5.27 -21.43 2.03
C VAL A 46 -4.94 -20.56 3.24
N ARG A 47 -4.37 -21.15 4.31
CA ARG A 47 -3.93 -20.42 5.50
C ARG A 47 -2.87 -19.37 5.15
N HIS A 48 -1.86 -19.75 4.37
CA HIS A 48 -0.81 -18.84 3.92
C HIS A 48 -1.40 -17.69 3.09
N ARG A 49 -2.31 -17.98 2.15
CA ARG A 49 -2.94 -16.92 1.35
C ARG A 49 -3.75 -15.93 2.19
N ARG A 50 -4.49 -16.41 3.21
CA ARG A 50 -5.19 -15.52 4.14
C ARG A 50 -4.22 -14.59 4.85
N GLU A 51 -3.12 -15.13 5.35
CA GLU A 51 -2.10 -14.34 6.04
C GLU A 51 -1.45 -13.29 5.14
N VAL A 52 -1.08 -13.65 3.90
CA VAL A 52 -0.51 -12.71 2.92
C VAL A 52 -1.48 -11.58 2.61
N VAL A 53 -2.76 -11.89 2.39
CA VAL A 53 -3.78 -10.88 2.09
C VAL A 53 -3.97 -9.95 3.28
N THR A 54 -4.09 -10.47 4.51
CA THR A 54 -4.24 -9.65 5.72
C THR A 54 -3.05 -8.73 5.95
N ARG A 55 -1.82 -9.21 5.74
CA ARG A 55 -0.61 -8.37 5.87
C ARG A 55 -0.61 -7.24 4.84
N ARG A 56 -0.99 -7.54 3.59
CA ARG A 56 -1.08 -6.53 2.51
C ARG A 56 -2.15 -5.48 2.83
N THR A 57 -3.35 -5.88 3.24
CA THR A 57 -4.44 -4.94 3.54
C THR A 57 -4.10 -4.04 4.73
N ILE A 58 -3.45 -4.56 5.77
CA ILE A 58 -2.98 -3.74 6.91
C ILE A 58 -1.95 -2.71 6.45
N PHE A 59 -1.02 -3.09 5.57
CA PHE A 59 -0.04 -2.16 5.03
C PHE A 59 -0.69 -1.05 4.20
N GLU A 60 -1.62 -1.40 3.31
CA GLU A 60 -2.37 -0.44 2.50
C GLU A 60 -3.22 0.50 3.37
N LEU A 61 -3.86 -0.02 4.42
CA LEU A 61 -4.63 0.78 5.38
C LEU A 61 -3.76 1.82 6.08
N ARG A 62 -2.55 1.46 6.54
CA ARG A 62 -1.62 2.40 7.17
C ARG A 62 -1.20 3.50 6.20
N LYS A 63 -0.84 3.12 4.97
CA LYS A 63 -0.46 4.07 3.92
C LYS A 63 -1.60 5.02 3.54
N ALA A 64 -2.84 4.52 3.49
CA ALA A 64 -4.02 5.33 3.23
C ALA A 64 -4.31 6.32 4.36
N ARG A 65 -4.17 5.91 5.62
CA ARG A 65 -4.33 6.79 6.79
C ARG A 65 -3.29 7.90 6.83
N ASP A 66 -2.03 7.58 6.56
CA ASP A 66 -0.96 8.59 6.50
C ASP A 66 -1.23 9.65 5.42
N ARG A 67 -1.76 9.22 4.27
CA ARG A 67 -2.19 10.14 3.18
C ARG A 67 -3.41 10.96 3.58
N ALA A 68 -4.43 10.33 4.17
CA ALA A 68 -5.64 11.02 4.62
C ALA A 68 -5.31 12.13 5.62
N HIS A 69 -4.42 11.86 6.59
CA HIS A 69 -3.99 12.85 7.57
C HIS A 69 -3.33 14.09 6.93
N ILE A 70 -2.51 13.90 5.90
CA ILE A 70 -1.90 15.02 5.15
C ILE A 70 -2.97 15.83 4.41
N LEU A 71 -3.94 15.15 3.79
CA LEU A 71 -5.03 15.79 3.05
C LEU A 71 -5.97 16.57 3.99
N GLU A 72 -6.29 16.02 5.16
CA GLU A 72 -7.07 16.70 6.20
C GLU A 72 -6.37 17.99 6.65
N ALA A 73 -5.06 17.93 6.90
CA ALA A 73 -4.28 19.11 7.27
C ALA A 73 -4.26 20.17 6.16
N LEU A 74 -4.13 19.77 4.90
CA LEU A 74 -4.16 20.68 3.75
C LEU A 74 -5.55 21.30 3.57
N ALA A 75 -6.63 20.53 3.72
CA ALA A 75 -8.00 21.01 3.58
C ALA A 75 -8.34 22.06 4.64
N VAL A 76 -7.96 21.82 5.90
CA VAL A 76 -8.15 22.79 6.99
C VAL A 76 -7.33 24.06 6.75
N ALA A 77 -6.11 23.93 6.22
CA ALA A 77 -5.26 25.08 5.93
C ALA A 77 -5.81 25.94 4.77
N LEU A 78 -6.41 25.32 3.75
CA LEU A 78 -7.10 26.03 2.66
C LEU A 78 -8.36 26.75 3.13
N ALA A 79 -9.11 26.16 4.06
CA ALA A 79 -10.32 26.79 4.61
C ALA A 79 -10.04 28.07 5.42
N ASN A 80 -8.82 28.25 5.92
CA ASN A 80 -8.42 29.38 6.78
C ASN A 80 -7.33 30.24 6.13
N ILE A 81 -7.36 30.41 4.81
CA ILE A 81 -6.27 31.06 4.07
C ILE A 81 -6.19 32.57 4.31
N ASP A 82 -7.31 33.26 4.49
CA ASP A 82 -7.33 34.73 4.59
C ASP A 82 -6.58 35.26 5.83
N PRO A 83 -6.82 34.74 7.06
CA PRO A 83 -6.06 35.16 8.25
C PRO A 83 -4.56 34.85 8.15
N ILE A 84 -4.20 33.78 7.42
CA ILE A 84 -2.81 33.39 7.21
C ILE A 84 -2.11 34.39 6.27
N ILE A 85 -2.79 34.84 5.20
CA ILE A 85 -2.27 35.83 4.27
C ILE A 85 -2.02 37.17 4.98
N GLU A 86 -2.96 37.63 5.81
CA GLU A 86 -2.81 38.87 6.58
C GLU A 86 -1.60 38.79 7.52
N LEU A 87 -1.44 37.70 8.24
CA LEU A 87 -0.32 37.50 9.14
C LEU A 87 1.03 37.47 8.40
N ILE A 88 1.09 36.78 7.25
CA ILE A 88 2.29 36.75 6.41
C ILE A 88 2.62 38.13 5.85
N ARG A 89 1.60 38.97 5.56
CA ARG A 89 1.79 40.34 5.08
C ARG A 89 2.34 41.27 6.17
N HIS A 90 1.98 41.04 7.43
CA HIS A 90 2.48 41.82 8.57
C HIS A 90 3.83 41.34 9.12
N ALA A 91 4.24 40.09 8.84
CA ALA A 91 5.49 39.54 9.34
C ALA A 91 6.71 40.00 8.51
N PRO A 92 7.76 40.58 9.14
CA PRO A 92 8.93 41.08 8.42
C PRO A 92 9.89 39.96 7.98
N THR A 93 9.91 38.81 8.68
CA THR A 93 10.77 37.66 8.33
C THR A 93 9.98 36.35 8.22
N PRO A 94 10.39 35.42 7.31
CA PRO A 94 9.72 34.13 7.15
C PRO A 94 9.89 33.19 8.36
N ALA A 95 10.90 33.42 9.20
CA ALA A 95 11.10 32.68 10.44
C ALA A 95 10.08 33.10 11.51
N GLU A 96 9.83 34.40 11.66
CA GLU A 96 8.82 34.95 12.58
C GLU A 96 7.39 34.62 12.14
N ALA A 97 7.12 34.61 10.83
CA ALA A 97 5.83 34.17 10.31
C ALA A 97 5.52 32.71 10.70
N LYS A 98 6.52 31.82 10.66
CA LYS A 98 6.36 30.41 11.06
C LYS A 98 6.06 30.25 12.54
N THR A 99 6.78 30.98 13.41
CA THR A 99 6.54 30.91 14.85
C THR A 99 5.18 31.51 15.22
N ALA A 100 4.80 32.63 14.60
CA ALA A 100 3.49 33.25 14.78
C ALA A 100 2.33 32.35 14.31
N LEU A 101 2.49 31.61 13.21
CA LEU A 101 1.48 30.66 12.72
C LEU A 101 1.30 29.43 13.64
N VAL A 102 2.36 29.00 14.33
CA VAL A 102 2.29 27.92 15.33
C VAL A 102 1.70 28.42 16.65
N LEU A 103 1.93 29.69 17.01
CA LEU A 103 1.42 30.32 18.22
C LEU A 103 -0.06 30.72 18.14
N ILE A 104 -0.59 31.00 16.94
CA ILE A 104 -2.02 31.22 16.76
C ILE A 104 -2.75 29.90 16.99
N ARG A 105 -3.26 29.80 18.22
CA ARG A 105 -4.01 28.70 18.79
C ARG A 105 -5.44 28.67 18.22
N GLY A 106 -5.56 28.57 16.90
CA GLY A 106 -6.81 28.22 16.25
C GLY A 106 -7.02 26.70 16.29
N SER A 107 -8.27 26.27 16.18
CA SER A 107 -8.72 24.86 16.27
C SER A 107 -7.97 23.88 15.35
N TRP A 108 -7.27 24.40 14.34
CA TRP A 108 -6.45 23.71 13.35
C TRP A 108 -5.05 23.25 13.84
N ALA A 109 -4.55 23.73 14.97
CA ALA A 109 -3.22 23.37 15.50
C ALA A 109 -3.17 22.03 16.27
N THR A 110 -4.27 21.29 16.31
CA THR A 110 -4.40 20.04 17.08
C THR A 110 -3.84 18.81 16.36
N LEU A 111 -3.46 18.92 15.08
CA LEU A 111 -2.92 17.81 14.31
C LEU A 111 -1.38 17.74 14.46
N PRO A 112 -0.83 16.64 15.03
CA PRO A 112 0.57 16.55 15.46
C PRO A 112 1.63 16.59 14.34
N ARG A 113 1.24 16.73 13.06
CA ARG A 113 2.15 16.69 11.89
C ARG A 113 1.93 17.83 10.87
N CYS A 114 1.33 18.95 11.26
CA CYS A 114 1.08 20.12 10.38
C CYS A 114 2.34 20.87 9.87
N SER A 115 3.55 20.51 10.30
CA SER A 115 4.78 21.23 9.93
C SER A 115 5.08 21.25 8.42
N ASN A 116 4.65 20.22 7.68
CA ASN A 116 4.89 20.12 6.24
C ASN A 116 3.95 20.97 5.37
N VAL A 117 2.78 21.37 5.89
CA VAL A 117 1.81 22.19 5.15
C VAL A 117 2.33 23.63 4.97
N LEU A 118 2.96 24.18 6.01
CA LEU A 118 3.59 25.51 5.99
C LEU A 118 4.75 25.60 5.00
N ALA A 119 5.55 24.54 4.85
CA ALA A 119 6.65 24.51 3.89
C ALA A 119 6.15 24.57 2.44
N THR A 120 5.02 23.93 2.16
CA THR A 120 4.36 23.97 0.85
C THR A 120 3.75 25.36 0.58
N MET A 121 3.07 25.97 1.57
CA MET A 121 2.49 27.31 1.43
C MET A 121 3.54 28.42 1.25
N LEU A 122 4.67 28.37 1.95
CA LEU A 122 5.76 29.33 1.77
C LEU A 122 6.47 29.17 0.41
N ARG A 123 6.54 27.95 -0.14
CA ARG A 123 7.04 27.72 -1.50
C ARG A 123 6.11 28.35 -2.56
N VAL A 124 4.81 28.34 -2.28
CA VAL A 124 3.79 29.00 -3.10
C VAL A 124 3.93 30.53 -3.07
N ARG A 125 4.33 31.17 -1.95
CA ARG A 125 4.61 32.62 -1.88
C ARG A 125 5.66 33.11 -2.90
N ASN A 126 6.64 32.27 -3.23
CA ASN A 126 7.68 32.60 -4.21
C ASN A 126 7.25 32.38 -5.67
N GLY A 127 6.05 31.82 -5.92
CA GLY A 127 5.53 31.45 -7.24
C GLY A 127 4.27 32.19 -7.68
N TRP A 128 3.62 33.00 -6.82
CA TRP A 128 2.40 33.76 -7.17
C TRP A 128 2.62 34.99 -8.05
N SER A 129 3.81 35.17 -8.62
CA SER A 129 4.10 36.32 -9.49
C SER A 129 3.51 36.22 -10.90
N GLN A 130 3.26 35.04 -11.48
CA GLN A 130 2.57 34.96 -12.77
C GLN A 130 1.72 33.69 -12.92
N SER A 131 0.40 33.89 -13.07
CA SER A 131 -0.51 33.00 -13.82
C SER A 131 -0.61 31.54 -13.36
N SER A 132 -1.50 31.21 -12.41
CA SER A 132 -2.27 29.94 -12.36
C SER A 132 -3.07 29.79 -11.06
N ALA A 133 -4.08 30.63 -10.85
CA ALA A 133 -5.12 30.40 -9.85
C ALA A 133 -6.25 29.46 -10.36
N CYS A 134 -6.04 28.72 -11.47
CA CYS A 134 -7.14 28.02 -12.16
C CYS A 134 -6.93 26.51 -12.42
N VAL A 135 -5.75 25.92 -12.17
CA VAL A 135 -5.54 24.49 -12.52
C VAL A 135 -4.78 23.76 -11.42
N MET A 136 -5.52 23.07 -10.54
CA MET A 136 -5.23 21.72 -10.04
C MET A 136 -6.09 21.37 -8.80
N VAL A 137 -7.41 21.48 -8.94
CA VAL A 137 -8.36 20.65 -8.16
C VAL A 137 -9.25 19.81 -9.09
N CYS A 138 -9.06 19.89 -10.42
CA CYS A 138 -9.74 19.04 -11.39
C CYS A 138 -8.73 18.45 -12.38
N THR A 139 -8.20 17.26 -12.08
CA THR A 139 -8.01 16.14 -13.02
C THR A 139 -7.26 15.01 -12.30
N THR A 140 -7.91 13.83 -12.32
CA THR A 140 -7.45 12.48 -11.92
C THR A 140 -7.13 12.21 -10.47
#